data_AF-A0A1F4UT21-F1
#
_entry.id   AF-A0A1F4UT21-F1
#
_cell.length_a   1.000
_cell.length_b   1.000
_cell.length_c   1.000
_cell.angle_alpha   90.00
_cell.angle_beta   90.00
_cell.angle_gamma   90.00
#
_symmetry.space_group_name_H-M   'P 1'
#
loop_
_entity.id
_entity.type
_entity.pdbx_description
1 polymer ?
#
loop_
_entity_poly.entity_id
_entity_poly.type
_entity_poly.pdbx_seq_one_letter_code
_entity_poly.pdbx_strand_id
1 'polypeptide(L)'
;MFFPLCITLLIYVYFLVQKKELKLKKLLKECISLVIIMLVFSWLPPLLGLQISKLYVYWEVNSIEKQLEDKNSLTKLDIKYETEDLIKRIKELKVTPKILGVNENTKSDIISIIVSYKNNKSGFYESVLVVKAVKNVNKTLKVNAPVLILPDDTLVINELDKNNFETISPPLARLMVSGKFNPLYIKEEPSVELMSRQEYMKFREDQINEDIKSIDNLISEANKIINAYYGRINEAKNKISFNQTEMENSRKLRESQYEYCKNAGYYSYYFGEFYRYYSDSECESQRSEWDEIIEQFKKNISDWQDALQQNQYWLGETQKDKDILIAYKEIVASQKDTTPSELGLFEPPSTVKVVLESVSDKALADYFATLVHEYLHYSSYVSKERVLPRFFEEGITEYYSRKVVKDQLGTVTNLGYPVFVPVIEKIAADLTEKELESIYFTKDHDRLISLLNEKYGSKFYEETEYYFNIIGYLPADKALKTANNILFKIGGEEIEEKDLYSTNSEYKSSTLIK
;
A
#
# COMPACT_ATOMS: atom_id res chain seq x y z
N MET A 1 31.60 46.56 -24.71
CA MET A 1 31.87 47.75 -23.86
C MET A 1 33.23 48.41 -24.12
N PHE A 2 34.26 47.71 -24.62
CA PHE A 2 35.61 48.28 -24.83
C PHE A 2 35.79 49.12 -26.10
N PHE A 3 34.94 48.94 -27.12
CA PHE A 3 35.11 49.58 -28.43
C PHE A 3 35.01 51.12 -28.42
N PRO A 4 34.03 51.76 -27.73
CA PRO A 4 33.96 53.22 -27.64
C PRO A 4 35.12 53.83 -26.82
N LEU A 5 35.60 53.07 -25.84
CA LEU A 5 36.75 53.39 -25.00
C LEU A 5 38.05 53.43 -25.81
N CYS A 6 38.27 52.42 -26.65
CA CYS A 6 39.43 52.39 -27.55
C CYS A 6 39.39 53.55 -28.56
N ILE A 7 38.21 53.89 -29.08
CA ILE A 7 38.04 55.01 -30.02
C ILE A 7 38.31 56.36 -29.34
N THR A 8 37.80 56.60 -28.14
CA THR A 8 38.06 57.84 -27.39
C THR A 8 39.53 57.97 -26.99
N LEU A 9 40.18 56.87 -26.59
CA LEU A 9 41.62 56.86 -26.32
C LEU A 9 42.44 57.15 -27.59
N LEU A 10 42.06 56.55 -28.72
CA LEU A 10 42.70 56.78 -30.03
C LEU A 10 42.54 58.22 -30.50
N ILE A 11 41.34 58.81 -30.35
CA ILE A 11 41.08 60.22 -30.69
C ILE A 11 41.89 61.16 -29.78
N TYR A 12 41.97 60.87 -28.48
CA TYR A 12 42.75 61.67 -27.53
C TYR A 12 44.26 61.60 -27.80
N VAL A 13 44.79 60.41 -28.07
CA VAL A 13 46.20 60.20 -28.48
C VAL A 13 46.48 60.90 -29.82
N TYR A 14 45.56 60.81 -30.79
CA TYR A 14 45.66 61.50 -32.08
C TYR A 14 45.75 63.03 -31.91
N PHE A 15 44.92 63.63 -31.06
CA PHE A 15 44.95 65.07 -30.76
C PHE A 15 46.24 65.52 -30.04
N LEU A 16 46.79 64.69 -29.16
CA LEU A 16 48.05 64.98 -28.46
C LEU A 16 49.28 64.89 -29.37
N VAL A 17 49.28 63.95 -30.33
CA VAL A 17 50.35 63.81 -31.34
C VAL A 17 50.35 65.00 -32.32
N GLN A 18 49.17 65.49 -32.72
CA GLN A 18 49.01 66.66 -33.60
C GLN A 18 49.58 67.96 -33.00
N LYS A 19 49.58 68.13 -31.67
CA LYS A 19 50.02 69.37 -31.01
C LYS A 19 51.53 69.54 -30.80
N LYS A 20 52.39 68.59 -31.22
CA LYS A 20 53.88 68.67 -31.18
C LYS A 20 54.56 69.07 -29.83
N GLU A 21 53.84 69.15 -28.71
CA GLU A 21 54.35 69.86 -27.53
C GLU A 21 54.84 69.03 -26.32
N LEU A 22 54.86 67.70 -26.34
CA LEU A 22 55.07 66.93 -25.09
C LEU A 22 56.09 65.79 -25.18
N LYS A 23 57.04 65.80 -24.21
CA LYS A 23 57.98 64.70 -23.94
C LYS A 23 57.18 63.40 -23.70
N LEU A 24 57.50 62.35 -24.45
CA LEU A 24 56.83 61.04 -24.46
C LEU A 24 56.46 60.49 -23.07
N LYS A 25 57.31 60.71 -22.05
CA LYS A 25 57.05 60.29 -20.66
C LYS A 25 55.83 60.96 -20.02
N LYS A 26 55.55 62.23 -20.32
CA LYS A 26 54.39 62.96 -19.77
C LYS A 26 53.09 62.50 -20.43
N LEU A 27 53.14 62.28 -21.74
CA LEU A 27 52.03 61.76 -22.56
C LEU A 27 51.65 60.33 -22.13
N LEU A 28 52.64 59.46 -21.90
CA LEU A 28 52.41 58.12 -21.37
C LEU A 28 51.75 58.16 -19.98
N LYS A 29 52.21 59.05 -19.10
CA LYS A 29 51.66 59.21 -17.75
C LYS A 29 50.22 59.73 -17.78
N GLU A 30 49.90 60.68 -18.66
CA GLU A 30 48.55 61.19 -18.87
C GLU A 30 47.62 60.12 -19.47
N CYS A 31 48.08 59.36 -20.47
CA CYS A 31 47.32 58.24 -21.03
C CYS A 31 47.07 57.13 -19.99
N ILE A 32 48.06 56.75 -19.19
CA ILE A 32 47.89 55.76 -18.12
C ILE A 32 46.87 56.25 -17.09
N SER A 33 46.96 57.52 -16.66
CA SER A 33 45.97 58.10 -15.75
C SER A 33 44.56 58.10 -16.34
N LEU A 34 44.41 58.40 -17.64
CA LEU A 34 43.12 58.40 -18.33
C LEU A 34 42.55 56.99 -18.47
N VAL A 35 43.38 56.00 -18.79
CA VAL A 35 42.98 54.57 -18.80
C VAL A 35 42.54 54.13 -17.41
N ILE A 36 43.28 54.49 -16.35
CA ILE A 36 42.90 54.16 -14.96
C ILE A 36 41.56 54.82 -14.59
N ILE A 37 41.38 56.10 -14.92
CA ILE A 37 40.12 56.82 -14.68
C ILE A 37 38.97 56.13 -15.44
N MET A 38 39.15 55.84 -16.73
CA MET A 38 38.09 55.19 -17.51
C MET A 38 37.80 53.77 -17.03
N LEU A 39 38.82 53.02 -16.58
CA LEU A 39 38.62 51.73 -15.92
C LEU A 39 37.77 51.92 -14.66
N VAL A 40 38.17 52.81 -13.74
CA VAL A 40 37.41 53.10 -12.51
C VAL A 40 35.96 53.49 -12.84
N PHE A 41 35.74 54.38 -13.81
CA PHE A 41 34.40 54.79 -14.25
C PHE A 41 33.64 53.73 -15.03
N SER A 42 34.29 52.74 -15.62
CA SER A 42 33.59 51.59 -16.23
C SER A 42 33.14 50.56 -15.18
N TRP A 43 33.85 50.47 -14.05
CA TRP A 43 33.53 49.57 -12.94
C TRP A 43 32.56 50.20 -11.92
N LEU A 44 32.52 51.53 -11.82
CA LEU A 44 31.65 52.24 -10.87
C LEU A 44 30.14 51.99 -11.12
N PRO A 45 29.61 52.09 -12.35
CA PRO A 45 28.17 51.90 -12.60
C PRO A 45 27.71 50.46 -12.33
N PRO A 46 28.42 49.39 -12.73
CA PRO A 46 28.07 48.02 -12.32
C PRO A 46 28.11 47.82 -10.81
N LEU A 47 29.11 48.38 -10.12
CA LEU A 47 29.21 48.29 -8.66
C LEU A 47 28.05 49.03 -7.97
N LEU A 48 27.74 50.25 -8.40
CA LEU A 48 26.60 51.03 -7.91
C LEU A 48 25.28 50.32 -8.20
N GLY A 49 25.10 49.80 -9.42
CA GLY A 49 23.94 49.01 -9.80
C GLY A 49 23.75 47.80 -8.88
N LEU A 50 24.82 47.05 -8.61
CA LEU A 50 24.79 45.90 -7.71
C LEU A 50 24.48 46.28 -6.25
N GLN A 51 24.97 47.43 -5.76
CA GLN A 51 24.61 47.92 -4.41
C GLN A 51 23.16 48.38 -4.34
N ILE A 52 22.66 49.08 -5.37
CA ILE A 52 21.25 49.49 -5.47
C ILE A 52 20.34 48.26 -5.53
N SER A 53 20.70 47.25 -6.33
CA SER A 53 19.95 45.99 -6.39
C SER A 53 19.92 45.27 -5.04
N LYS A 54 21.05 45.23 -4.30
CA LYS A 54 21.07 44.68 -2.94
C LYS A 54 20.15 45.44 -1.98
N LEU A 55 20.22 46.77 -1.98
CA LEU A 55 19.37 47.61 -1.13
C LEU A 55 17.89 47.42 -1.46
N TYR A 56 17.55 47.35 -2.75
CA TYR A 56 16.20 47.11 -3.22
C TYR A 56 15.67 45.76 -2.73
N VAL A 57 16.45 44.68 -2.89
CA VAL A 57 16.08 43.34 -2.41
C VAL A 57 15.90 43.33 -0.90
N TYR A 58 16.80 44.00 -0.16
CA TYR A 58 16.70 44.08 1.30
C TYR A 58 15.44 44.83 1.74
N TRP A 59 15.10 45.92 1.06
CA TRP A 59 13.86 46.66 1.29
C TRP A 59 12.63 45.81 0.99
N GLU A 60 12.64 45.06 -0.12
CA GLU A 60 11.54 44.17 -0.51
C GLU A 60 11.33 43.03 0.50
N VAL A 61 12.41 42.34 0.89
CA VAL A 61 12.41 41.31 1.93
C VAL A 61 11.83 41.83 3.24
N ASN A 62 12.30 43.00 3.72
CA ASN A 62 11.77 43.61 4.95
C ASN A 62 10.32 44.07 4.81
N SER A 63 9.89 44.51 3.62
CA SER A 63 8.51 44.90 3.37
C SER A 63 7.58 43.69 3.43
N ILE A 64 7.97 42.57 2.83
CA ILE A 64 7.20 41.32 2.90
C ILE A 64 7.20 40.78 4.32
N GLU A 65 8.34 40.81 5.01
CA GLU A 65 8.44 40.40 6.41
C GLU A 65 7.41 41.13 7.28
N LYS A 66 7.31 42.45 7.16
CA LYS A 66 6.29 43.24 7.89
C LYS A 66 4.86 42.92 7.47
N GLN A 67 4.63 42.62 6.19
CA GLN A 67 3.29 42.25 5.70
C GLN A 67 2.84 40.88 6.20
N LEU A 68 3.77 39.96 6.48
CA LEU A 68 3.47 38.66 7.07
C LEU A 68 3.03 38.76 8.55
N GLU A 69 3.29 39.88 9.22
CA GLU A 69 2.85 40.12 10.60
C GLU A 69 1.36 40.52 10.70
N ASP A 70 0.75 40.97 9.59
CA ASP A 70 -0.64 41.42 9.53
C ASP A 70 -1.48 40.50 8.65
N LYS A 71 -2.48 39.83 9.25
CA LYS A 71 -3.40 38.93 8.52
C LYS A 71 -4.08 39.62 7.34
N ASN A 72 -4.47 40.90 7.46
CA ASN A 72 -5.11 41.64 6.38
C ASN A 72 -4.16 41.91 5.19
N SER A 73 -2.85 41.80 5.41
CA SER A 73 -1.83 41.99 4.40
C SER A 73 -1.50 40.69 3.64
N LEU A 74 -1.88 39.51 4.16
CA LEU A 74 -1.73 38.22 3.46
C LEU A 74 -2.56 38.17 2.17
N THR A 75 -3.79 38.67 2.20
CA THR A 75 -4.64 38.75 1.00
C THR A 75 -4.04 39.65 -0.08
N LYS A 76 -3.36 40.74 0.32
CA LYS A 76 -2.64 41.64 -0.61
C LYS A 76 -1.40 41.00 -1.24
N LEU A 77 -0.88 39.96 -0.60
CA LEU A 77 0.21 39.13 -1.10
C LEU A 77 -0.29 37.96 -1.95
N ASP A 78 -1.60 37.84 -2.17
CA ASP A 78 -2.27 36.69 -2.81
C ASP A 78 -1.99 35.35 -2.11
N ILE A 79 -1.74 35.39 -0.80
CA ILE A 79 -1.51 34.20 0.02
C ILE A 79 -2.87 33.72 0.50
N LYS A 80 -3.23 32.48 0.15
CA LYS A 80 -4.43 31.82 0.71
C LYS A 80 -4.07 31.21 2.06
N TYR A 81 -4.99 31.30 3.01
CA TYR A 81 -4.74 30.84 4.38
C TYR A 81 -6.00 30.38 5.13
N GLU A 82 -7.18 30.80 4.69
CA GLU A 82 -8.45 30.23 5.15
C GLU A 82 -8.66 28.86 4.50
N THR A 83 -9.12 27.87 5.27
CA THR A 83 -9.21 26.48 4.82
C THR A 83 -10.08 26.31 3.58
N GLU A 84 -11.20 27.02 3.48
CA GLU A 84 -12.08 26.97 2.30
C GLU A 84 -11.39 27.50 1.03
N ASP A 85 -10.67 28.63 1.14
CA ASP A 85 -9.92 29.23 0.03
C ASP A 85 -8.75 28.33 -0.39
N LEU A 86 -8.09 27.68 0.58
CA LEU A 86 -7.02 26.71 0.33
C LEU A 86 -7.55 25.50 -0.45
N ILE A 87 -8.66 24.89 -0.02
CA ILE A 87 -9.28 23.77 -0.73
C ILE A 87 -9.63 24.16 -2.15
N LYS A 88 -10.31 25.31 -2.32
CA LYS A 88 -10.72 25.81 -3.63
C LYS A 88 -9.49 25.97 -4.54
N ARG A 89 -8.43 26.59 -4.03
CA ARG A 89 -7.19 26.78 -4.79
C ARG A 89 -6.53 25.45 -5.14
N ILE A 90 -6.41 24.50 -4.19
CA ILE A 90 -5.83 23.17 -4.44
C ILE A 90 -6.59 22.44 -5.55
N LYS A 91 -7.93 22.50 -5.56
CA LYS A 91 -8.77 21.88 -6.60
C LYS A 91 -8.60 22.52 -7.99
N GLU A 92 -8.15 23.77 -8.05
CA GLU A 92 -7.85 24.48 -9.31
C GLU A 92 -6.43 24.18 -9.84
N LEU A 93 -5.54 23.62 -9.01
CA LEU A 93 -4.18 23.28 -9.43
C LEU A 93 -4.16 22.09 -10.38
N LYS A 94 -3.23 22.12 -11.33
CA LYS A 94 -2.96 21.00 -12.26
C LYS A 94 -1.86 20.07 -11.77
N VAL A 95 -1.04 20.52 -10.83
CA VAL A 95 0.12 19.82 -10.29
C VAL A 95 0.05 19.96 -8.77
N THR A 96 0.48 18.94 -8.04
CA THR A 96 0.55 18.99 -6.58
C THR A 96 1.39 20.18 -6.14
N PRO A 97 0.92 21.00 -5.18
CA PRO A 97 1.71 22.10 -4.67
C PRO A 97 2.97 21.58 -3.99
N LYS A 98 4.05 22.37 -4.01
CA LYS A 98 5.23 22.05 -3.21
C LYS A 98 4.84 22.06 -1.74
N ILE A 99 5.23 21.03 -0.98
CA ILE A 99 4.89 20.94 0.45
C ILE A 99 6.13 21.28 1.28
N LEU A 100 5.97 22.20 2.24
CA LEU A 100 6.99 22.60 3.19
C LEU A 100 6.45 22.50 4.62
N GLY A 101 7.18 21.81 5.47
CA GLY A 101 6.93 21.75 6.91
C GLY A 101 7.63 22.85 7.69
N VAL A 102 7.47 22.81 9.01
CA VAL A 102 8.23 23.70 9.90
C VAL A 102 9.65 23.20 10.10
N ASN A 103 10.58 24.11 9.84
CA ASN A 103 12.00 23.98 10.13
C ASN A 103 12.53 25.34 10.66
N GLU A 104 13.81 25.39 11.06
CA GLU A 104 14.43 26.60 11.60
C GLU A 104 14.43 27.81 10.64
N ASN A 105 14.16 27.60 9.35
CA ASN A 105 14.22 28.58 8.27
C ASN A 105 12.87 28.80 7.56
N THR A 106 11.75 28.28 8.06
CA THR A 106 10.44 28.38 7.38
C THR A 106 10.05 29.81 7.03
N LYS A 107 10.29 30.77 7.92
CA LYS A 107 10.02 32.21 7.65
C LYS A 107 10.84 32.72 6.46
N SER A 108 12.13 32.41 6.42
CA SER A 108 12.99 32.76 5.30
C SER A 108 12.51 32.10 4.00
N ASP A 109 12.07 30.85 4.07
CA ASP A 109 11.57 30.11 2.91
C ASP A 109 10.29 30.75 2.34
N ILE A 110 9.32 31.09 3.20
CA ILE A 110 8.09 31.80 2.81
C ILE A 110 8.43 33.13 2.12
N ILE A 111 9.29 33.95 2.71
CA ILE A 111 9.68 35.23 2.12
C ILE A 111 10.38 35.02 0.78
N SER A 112 11.29 34.04 0.69
CA SER A 112 11.99 33.72 -0.54
C SER A 112 11.02 33.32 -1.66
N ILE A 113 9.99 32.53 -1.36
CA ILE A 113 8.94 32.13 -2.30
C ILE A 113 8.19 33.36 -2.81
N ILE A 114 7.69 34.21 -1.91
CA ILE A 114 6.89 35.39 -2.27
C ILE A 114 7.71 36.38 -3.11
N VAL A 115 8.97 36.64 -2.73
CA VAL A 115 9.86 37.56 -3.46
C VAL A 115 10.14 37.05 -4.87
N SER A 116 10.36 35.74 -5.02
CA SER A 116 10.68 35.11 -6.31
C SER A 116 9.45 35.12 -7.22
N TYR A 117 8.28 34.71 -6.69
CA TYR A 117 7.01 34.71 -7.42
C TYR A 117 6.65 36.09 -7.99
N LYS A 118 6.75 37.14 -7.17
CA LYS A 118 6.32 38.50 -7.57
C LYS A 118 7.11 39.10 -8.73
N ASN A 119 8.33 38.61 -9.00
CA ASN A 119 9.30 39.42 -9.72
C ASN A 119 9.73 38.88 -11.08
N ASN A 120 9.56 37.59 -11.39
CA ASN A 120 9.97 37.02 -12.68
C ASN A 120 11.38 37.52 -13.13
N LYS A 121 12.32 37.60 -12.16
CA LYS A 121 13.62 38.29 -12.32
C LYS A 121 14.69 37.30 -12.78
N SER A 122 15.85 37.81 -13.19
CA SER A 122 16.97 36.98 -13.64
C SER A 122 17.41 35.99 -12.56
N GLY A 123 17.89 34.80 -12.93
CA GLY A 123 18.39 33.80 -11.99
C GLY A 123 19.49 34.30 -11.03
N PHE A 124 20.29 35.30 -11.40
CA PHE A 124 21.24 35.96 -10.48
C PHE A 124 20.55 36.69 -9.31
N TYR A 125 19.40 37.32 -9.56
CA TYR A 125 18.60 37.99 -8.54
C TYR A 125 18.14 36.99 -7.49
N GLU A 126 17.53 35.90 -7.94
CA GLU A 126 16.95 34.85 -7.09
C GLU A 126 18.05 34.08 -6.34
N SER A 127 19.05 33.55 -7.05
CA SER A 127 20.07 32.67 -6.46
C SER A 127 21.11 33.38 -5.61
N VAL A 128 21.39 34.67 -5.85
CA VAL A 128 22.46 35.40 -5.16
C VAL A 128 21.92 36.50 -4.25
N LEU A 129 21.04 37.37 -4.76
CA LEU A 129 20.61 38.55 -4.02
C LEU A 129 19.52 38.22 -2.99
N VAL A 130 18.47 37.50 -3.39
CA VAL A 130 17.36 37.12 -2.49
C VAL A 130 17.87 36.22 -1.38
N VAL A 131 18.58 35.13 -1.72
CA VAL A 131 19.17 34.21 -0.73
C VAL A 131 20.02 34.95 0.31
N LYS A 132 20.84 35.91 -0.12
CA LYS A 132 21.70 36.67 0.80
C LYS A 132 20.92 37.66 1.67
N ALA A 133 19.89 38.29 1.13
CA ALA A 133 19.05 39.22 1.89
C ALA A 133 18.20 38.47 2.93
N VAL A 134 17.58 37.37 2.52
CA VAL A 134 16.72 36.53 3.37
C VAL A 134 17.48 35.91 4.54
N LYS A 135 18.76 35.58 4.40
CA LYS A 135 19.61 35.12 5.52
C LYS A 135 19.74 36.11 6.67
N ASN A 136 19.49 37.40 6.44
CA ASN A 136 19.55 38.44 7.47
C ASN A 136 18.19 38.71 8.12
N VAL A 137 17.13 38.02 7.69
CA VAL A 137 15.80 38.12 8.31
C VAL A 137 15.87 37.58 9.73
N ASN A 138 15.17 38.25 10.64
CA ASN A 138 15.18 37.86 12.03
C ASN A 138 14.46 36.51 12.22
N LYS A 139 15.22 35.49 12.64
CA LYS A 139 14.76 34.09 12.75
C LYS A 139 13.79 33.84 13.90
N THR A 140 13.76 34.71 14.91
CA THR A 140 13.04 34.47 16.18
C THR A 140 11.62 35.02 16.24
N LEU A 141 11.08 35.52 15.13
CA LEU A 141 9.70 36.01 15.11
C LEU A 141 8.77 34.81 14.93
N LYS A 142 7.90 34.55 15.92
CA LYS A 142 6.71 33.73 15.71
C LYS A 142 5.94 34.39 14.59
N VAL A 143 5.95 33.81 13.39
CA VAL A 143 4.95 34.19 12.42
C VAL A 143 3.63 33.84 13.11
N ASN A 144 2.78 34.83 13.41
CA ASN A 144 1.39 34.57 13.78
C ASN A 144 0.64 34.09 12.52
N ALA A 145 1.25 33.16 11.78
CA ALA A 145 0.73 32.61 10.56
C ALA A 145 -0.40 31.65 10.92
N PRO A 146 -1.44 31.62 10.10
CA PRO A 146 -2.39 30.52 10.07
C PRO A 146 -1.66 29.17 9.96
N VAL A 147 -2.31 28.12 10.45
CA VAL A 147 -1.77 26.75 10.47
C VAL A 147 -1.30 26.31 9.09
N LEU A 148 -2.04 26.69 8.04
CA LEU A 148 -1.74 26.43 6.64
C LEU A 148 -1.70 27.75 5.88
N ILE A 149 -0.70 27.92 5.00
CA ILE A 149 -0.67 29.01 4.03
C ILE A 149 -0.22 28.46 2.67
N LEU A 150 -0.74 29.05 1.59
CA LEU A 150 -0.40 28.69 0.21
C LEU A 150 0.09 29.94 -0.54
N PRO A 151 1.34 30.38 -0.31
CA PRO A 151 1.98 31.36 -1.17
C PRO A 151 2.28 30.73 -2.54
N ASP A 152 1.77 31.36 -3.61
CA ASP A 152 1.89 30.85 -4.98
C ASP A 152 1.33 29.40 -5.07
N ASP A 153 2.15 28.43 -5.47
CA ASP A 153 1.79 27.00 -5.50
C ASP A 153 2.61 26.19 -4.47
N THR A 154 3.00 26.79 -3.35
CA THR A 154 3.71 26.11 -2.24
C THR A 154 2.86 26.09 -0.97
N LEU A 155 2.41 24.91 -0.54
CA LEU A 155 1.68 24.71 0.71
C LEU A 155 2.68 24.64 1.87
N VAL A 156 2.59 25.60 2.78
CA VAL A 156 3.39 25.65 4.01
C VAL A 156 2.52 25.28 5.19
N ILE A 157 3.01 24.33 5.97
CA ILE A 157 2.31 23.75 7.13
C ILE A 157 3.07 24.16 8.38
N ASN A 158 2.47 25.06 9.17
CA ASN A 158 3.11 25.68 10.33
C ASN A 158 2.85 24.90 11.63
N GLU A 159 1.70 24.28 11.78
CA GLU A 159 1.33 23.58 13.00
C GLU A 159 0.54 22.32 12.68
N LEU A 160 0.57 21.36 13.60
CA LEU A 160 -0.28 20.17 13.51
C LEU A 160 -1.68 20.55 13.98
N ASP A 161 -2.63 20.65 13.05
CA ASP A 161 -4.06 20.80 13.36
C ASP A 161 -4.86 19.71 12.67
N LYS A 162 -5.55 18.91 13.48
CA LYS A 162 -6.28 17.72 13.03
C LYS A 162 -7.32 18.09 11.96
N ASN A 163 -8.18 19.06 12.25
CA ASN A 163 -9.32 19.42 11.40
C ASN A 163 -8.87 19.97 10.04
N ASN A 164 -7.85 20.84 10.02
CA ASN A 164 -7.32 21.38 8.79
C ASN A 164 -6.75 20.28 7.90
N PHE A 165 -5.96 19.36 8.46
CA PHE A 165 -5.40 18.23 7.69
C PHE A 165 -6.46 17.28 7.17
N GLU A 166 -7.43 16.87 7.99
CA GLU A 166 -8.55 16.03 7.55
C GLU A 166 -9.31 16.67 6.38
N THR A 167 -9.33 18.01 6.32
CA THR A 167 -9.99 18.77 5.27
C THR A 167 -9.15 18.93 4.00
N ILE A 168 -7.83 19.20 4.11
CA ILE A 168 -6.96 19.44 2.93
C ILE A 168 -6.43 18.15 2.29
N SER A 169 -6.40 17.05 3.03
CA SER A 169 -5.76 15.81 2.59
C SER A 169 -6.51 15.09 1.47
N PRO A 170 -7.85 15.00 1.47
CA PRO A 170 -8.58 14.40 0.37
C PRO A 170 -8.29 15.04 -1.02
N PRO A 171 -8.41 16.37 -1.21
CA PRO A 171 -8.11 16.98 -2.50
C PRO A 171 -6.62 16.88 -2.88
N LEU A 172 -5.70 16.93 -1.91
CA LEU A 172 -4.27 16.74 -2.17
C LEU A 172 -3.95 15.32 -2.64
N ALA A 173 -4.47 14.29 -1.96
CA ALA A 173 -4.27 12.89 -2.34
C ALA A 173 -4.79 12.61 -3.75
N ARG A 174 -6.00 13.09 -4.05
CA ARG A 174 -6.59 13.01 -5.40
C ARG A 174 -5.69 13.70 -6.42
N LEU A 175 -5.21 14.91 -6.15
CA LEU A 175 -4.36 15.67 -7.07
C LEU A 175 -3.03 14.94 -7.34
N MET A 176 -2.39 14.39 -6.30
CA MET A 176 -1.15 13.61 -6.42
C MET A 176 -1.31 12.37 -7.31
N VAL A 177 -2.43 11.66 -7.15
CA VAL A 177 -2.71 10.41 -7.86
C VAL A 177 -3.22 10.67 -9.29
N SER A 178 -4.03 11.71 -9.49
CA SER A 178 -4.66 12.04 -10.80
C SER A 178 -3.65 12.34 -11.90
N GLY A 179 -2.45 12.82 -11.55
CA GLY A 179 -1.39 13.07 -12.52
C GLY A 179 -0.76 11.80 -13.13
N LYS A 180 -0.97 10.62 -12.51
CA LYS A 180 -0.26 9.38 -12.84
C LYS A 180 -1.10 8.34 -13.57
N PHE A 181 -2.37 8.22 -13.20
CA PHE A 181 -3.24 7.12 -13.65
C PHE A 181 -4.34 7.60 -14.60
N ASN A 182 -5.00 6.66 -15.26
CA ASN A 182 -6.17 6.97 -16.07
C ASN A 182 -7.29 7.61 -15.20
N PRO A 183 -7.83 8.79 -15.56
CA PRO A 183 -8.91 9.44 -14.81
C PRO A 183 -10.14 8.56 -14.59
N LEU A 184 -10.39 7.55 -15.43
CA LEU A 184 -11.50 6.60 -15.25
C LEU A 184 -11.38 5.74 -13.99
N TYR A 185 -10.17 5.56 -13.46
CA TYR A 185 -9.89 4.77 -12.27
C TYR A 185 -9.84 5.60 -10.98
N ILE A 186 -9.72 6.92 -11.10
CA ILE A 186 -9.57 7.80 -9.96
C ILE A 186 -10.94 8.20 -9.44
N LYS A 187 -11.21 7.83 -8.18
CA LYS A 187 -12.47 8.14 -7.52
C LYS A 187 -12.49 9.58 -7.00
N GLU A 188 -13.64 9.96 -6.45
CA GLU A 188 -13.81 11.23 -5.75
C GLU A 188 -12.96 11.29 -4.46
N GLU A 189 -13.10 12.37 -3.70
CA GLU A 189 -12.34 12.57 -2.46
C GLU A 189 -12.88 11.67 -1.33
N PRO A 190 -12.05 10.82 -0.69
CA PRO A 190 -12.47 10.05 0.48
C PRO A 190 -12.57 10.94 1.72
N SER A 191 -13.23 10.44 2.77
CA SER A 191 -13.09 11.02 4.10
C SER A 191 -11.71 10.67 4.65
N VAL A 192 -10.96 11.64 5.16
CA VAL A 192 -9.69 11.39 5.84
C VAL A 192 -9.87 11.62 7.33
N GLU A 193 -9.45 10.67 8.14
CA GLU A 193 -9.41 10.76 9.60
C GLU A 193 -7.96 10.69 10.08
N LEU A 194 -7.53 11.69 10.82
CA LEU A 194 -6.21 11.74 11.41
C LEU A 194 -6.20 11.06 12.77
N MET A 195 -5.24 10.16 12.97
CA MET A 195 -5.05 9.45 14.22
C MET A 195 -3.71 9.79 14.85
N SER A 196 -3.65 9.77 16.17
CA SER A 196 -2.39 9.58 16.86
C SER A 196 -1.91 8.14 16.70
N ARG A 197 -0.61 7.91 16.87
CA ARG A 197 -0.05 6.56 16.81
C ARG A 197 -0.65 5.62 17.85
N GLN A 198 -0.98 6.13 19.04
CA GLN A 198 -1.62 5.32 20.08
C GLN A 198 -3.05 4.91 19.70
N GLU A 199 -3.84 5.84 19.12
CA GLU A 199 -5.17 5.53 18.59
C GLU A 199 -5.09 4.49 17.48
N TYR A 200 -4.12 4.64 16.56
CA TYR A 200 -3.89 3.67 15.49
C TYR A 200 -3.54 2.28 16.02
N MET A 201 -2.55 2.18 16.92
CA MET A 201 -2.13 0.90 17.50
C MET A 201 -3.28 0.20 18.22
N LYS A 202 -4.06 0.96 19.00
CA LYS A 202 -5.25 0.42 19.68
C LYS A 202 -6.30 -0.05 18.67
N PHE A 203 -6.58 0.76 17.65
CA PHE A 203 -7.53 0.41 16.60
C PHE A 203 -7.15 -0.90 15.91
N ARG A 204 -5.86 -1.07 15.55
CA ARG A 204 -5.35 -2.31 14.94
C ARG A 204 -5.42 -3.49 15.88
N GLU A 205 -5.09 -3.31 17.16
CA GLU A 205 -5.22 -4.37 18.15
C GLU A 205 -6.67 -4.84 18.31
N ASP A 206 -7.62 -3.90 18.37
CA ASP A 206 -9.05 -4.19 18.45
C ASP A 206 -9.54 -4.96 17.21
N GLN A 207 -9.13 -4.54 16.01
CA GLN A 207 -9.46 -5.25 14.76
C GLN A 207 -8.88 -6.68 14.74
N ILE A 208 -7.62 -6.86 15.12
CA ILE A 208 -6.99 -8.18 15.21
C ILE A 208 -7.72 -9.06 16.24
N ASN A 209 -8.14 -8.49 17.37
CA ASN A 209 -8.90 -9.22 18.38
C ASN A 209 -10.27 -9.68 17.85
N GLU A 210 -10.95 -8.84 17.06
CA GLU A 210 -12.21 -9.21 16.40
C GLU A 210 -12.02 -10.34 15.39
N ASP A 211 -10.96 -10.28 14.58
CA ASP A 211 -10.62 -11.35 13.62
C ASP A 211 -10.31 -12.67 14.33
N ILE A 212 -9.50 -12.63 15.40
CA ILE A 212 -9.21 -13.82 16.22
C ILE A 212 -10.50 -14.41 16.79
N LYS A 213 -11.41 -13.57 17.30
CA LYS A 213 -12.70 -14.02 17.83
C LYS A 213 -13.58 -14.66 16.75
N SER A 214 -13.58 -14.12 15.54
CA SER A 214 -14.28 -14.70 14.39
C SER A 214 -13.73 -16.09 14.05
N ILE A 215 -12.39 -16.22 13.99
CA ILE A 215 -11.72 -17.50 13.74
C ILE A 215 -12.03 -18.52 14.85
N ASP A 216 -12.04 -18.09 16.13
CA ASP A 216 -12.41 -18.95 17.26
C ASP A 216 -13.84 -19.47 17.17
N ASN A 217 -14.79 -18.67 16.66
CA ASN A 217 -16.15 -19.13 16.40
C ASN A 217 -16.19 -20.21 15.32
N LEU A 218 -15.43 -20.05 14.23
CA LEU A 218 -15.32 -21.06 13.16
C LEU A 218 -14.67 -22.35 13.67
N ILE A 219 -13.61 -22.27 14.47
CA ILE A 219 -12.98 -23.43 15.12
C ILE A 219 -13.98 -24.14 16.05
N SER A 220 -14.79 -23.39 16.80
CA SER A 220 -15.85 -23.95 17.66
C SER A 220 -16.93 -24.68 16.85
N GLU A 221 -17.34 -24.13 15.71
CA GLU A 221 -18.28 -24.77 14.80
C GLU A 221 -17.70 -26.05 14.18
N ALA A 222 -16.46 -26.01 13.71
CA ALA A 222 -15.75 -27.19 13.21
C ALA A 222 -15.68 -28.30 14.27
N ASN A 223 -15.40 -27.96 15.54
CA ASN A 223 -15.42 -28.93 16.65
C ASN A 223 -16.81 -29.56 16.86
N LYS A 224 -17.89 -28.79 16.75
CA LYS A 224 -19.26 -29.34 16.84
C LYS A 224 -19.55 -30.33 15.71
N ILE A 225 -19.14 -30.00 14.49
CA ILE A 225 -19.29 -30.86 13.31
C ILE A 225 -18.47 -32.15 13.47
N ILE A 226 -17.21 -32.05 13.89
CA ILE A 226 -16.33 -33.18 14.19
C ILE A 226 -16.98 -34.12 15.21
N ASN A 227 -17.52 -33.58 16.31
CA ASN A 227 -18.20 -34.37 17.33
C ASN A 227 -19.46 -35.06 16.79
N ALA A 228 -20.22 -34.40 15.91
CA ALA A 228 -21.36 -35.01 15.24
C ALA A 228 -20.95 -36.18 14.33
N TYR A 229 -19.83 -36.05 13.58
CA TYR A 229 -19.30 -37.14 12.78
C TYR A 229 -18.83 -38.32 13.62
N TYR A 230 -18.16 -38.09 14.76
CA TYR A 230 -17.84 -39.18 15.69
C TYR A 230 -19.10 -39.92 16.18
N GLY A 231 -20.18 -39.18 16.48
CA GLY A 231 -21.48 -39.77 16.82
C GLY A 231 -22.03 -40.66 15.72
N ARG A 232 -22.09 -40.16 14.48
CA ARG A 232 -22.58 -40.90 13.30
C ARG A 232 -21.73 -42.13 12.97
N ILE A 233 -20.41 -42.02 13.09
CA ILE A 233 -19.48 -43.15 12.91
C ILE A 233 -19.76 -44.25 13.93
N ASN A 234 -19.95 -43.90 15.20
CA ASN A 234 -20.26 -44.87 16.24
C ASN A 234 -21.65 -45.50 16.04
N GLU A 235 -22.65 -44.72 15.63
CA GLU A 235 -23.97 -45.24 15.26
C GLU A 235 -23.87 -46.24 14.12
N ALA A 236 -23.19 -45.89 13.03
CA ALA A 236 -23.00 -46.77 11.88
C ALA A 236 -22.32 -48.08 12.27
N LYS A 237 -21.25 -48.01 13.09
CA LYS A 237 -20.57 -49.22 13.63
C LYS A 237 -21.51 -50.09 14.45
N ASN A 238 -22.33 -49.50 15.32
CA ASN A 238 -23.30 -50.23 16.13
C ASN A 238 -24.38 -50.89 15.26
N LYS A 239 -24.88 -50.19 14.24
CA LYS A 239 -25.87 -50.73 13.29
C LYS A 239 -25.29 -51.86 12.46
N ILE A 240 -24.06 -51.74 11.96
CA ILE A 240 -23.35 -52.82 11.27
C ILE A 240 -23.25 -54.05 12.19
N SER A 241 -22.76 -53.88 13.42
CA SER A 241 -22.61 -54.98 14.37
C SER A 241 -23.93 -55.65 14.73
N PHE A 242 -25.01 -54.87 14.89
CA PHE A 242 -26.36 -55.38 15.14
C PHE A 242 -26.86 -56.22 13.96
N ASN A 243 -26.82 -55.68 12.74
CA ASN A 243 -27.27 -56.41 11.54
C ASN A 243 -26.42 -57.65 11.27
N GLN A 244 -25.11 -57.62 11.57
CA GLN A 244 -24.23 -58.81 11.49
C GLN A 244 -24.68 -59.91 12.46
N THR A 245 -25.02 -59.55 13.69
CA THR A 245 -25.50 -60.48 14.72
C THR A 245 -26.85 -61.09 14.33
N GLU A 246 -27.79 -60.26 13.91
CA GLU A 246 -29.13 -60.71 13.49
C GLU A 246 -29.09 -61.53 12.21
N MET A 247 -28.20 -61.22 11.27
CA MET A 247 -27.97 -62.03 10.07
C MET A 247 -27.48 -63.43 10.44
N GLU A 248 -26.53 -63.54 11.38
CA GLU A 248 -26.01 -64.83 11.82
C GLU A 248 -27.04 -65.64 12.61
N ASN A 249 -27.83 -64.99 13.47
CA ASN A 249 -28.96 -65.62 14.15
C ASN A 249 -30.00 -66.12 13.14
N SER A 250 -30.32 -65.33 12.12
CA SER A 250 -31.27 -65.69 11.05
C SER A 250 -30.77 -66.88 10.24
N ARG A 251 -29.45 -66.97 9.95
CA ARG A 251 -28.86 -68.14 9.29
C ARG A 251 -29.04 -69.42 10.09
N LYS A 252 -28.81 -69.36 11.41
CA LYS A 252 -28.99 -70.52 12.31
C LYS A 252 -30.46 -70.93 12.41
N LEU A 253 -31.38 -69.96 12.51
CA LEU A 253 -32.82 -70.22 12.54
C LEU A 253 -33.31 -70.82 11.23
N ARG A 254 -32.91 -70.26 10.08
CA ARG A 254 -33.20 -70.80 8.75
C ARG A 254 -32.84 -72.27 8.67
N GLU A 255 -31.59 -72.61 9.03
CA GLU A 255 -31.11 -73.99 8.96
C GLU A 255 -31.89 -74.91 9.90
N SER A 256 -32.08 -74.50 11.15
CA SER A 256 -32.82 -75.28 12.14
C SER A 256 -34.28 -75.51 11.74
N GLN A 257 -34.95 -74.51 11.18
CA GLN A 257 -36.36 -74.61 10.76
C GLN A 257 -36.50 -75.43 9.48
N TYR A 258 -35.58 -75.26 8.52
CA TYR A 258 -35.56 -76.07 7.30
C TYR A 258 -35.33 -77.55 7.61
N GLU A 259 -34.36 -77.88 8.46
CA GLU A 259 -34.09 -79.26 8.90
C GLU A 259 -35.25 -79.85 9.69
N TYR A 260 -35.89 -79.06 10.57
CA TYR A 260 -37.11 -79.50 11.23
C TYR A 260 -38.21 -79.78 10.20
N CYS A 261 -38.45 -78.89 9.25
CA CYS A 261 -39.46 -79.07 8.20
C CYS A 261 -39.22 -80.34 7.38
N LYS A 262 -37.96 -80.64 7.02
CA LYS A 262 -37.62 -81.87 6.29
C LYS A 262 -37.85 -83.14 7.09
N ASN A 263 -37.55 -83.12 8.37
CA ASN A 263 -37.56 -84.31 9.23
C ASN A 263 -38.86 -84.50 10.02
N ALA A 264 -39.78 -83.54 10.00
CA ALA A 264 -41.06 -83.63 10.68
C ALA A 264 -42.00 -84.60 9.94
N GLY A 265 -42.44 -85.65 10.63
CA GLY A 265 -43.31 -86.67 10.08
C GLY A 265 -43.60 -87.78 11.09
N TYR A 266 -44.16 -88.89 10.62
CA TYR A 266 -44.46 -90.06 11.45
C TYR A 266 -44.20 -91.35 10.69
N TYR A 267 -43.87 -92.42 11.42
CA TYR A 267 -43.81 -93.76 10.87
C TYR A 267 -45.19 -94.39 10.86
N SER A 268 -45.64 -94.88 9.71
CA SER A 268 -46.90 -95.63 9.63
C SER A 268 -46.71 -97.04 10.18
N TYR A 269 -47.45 -97.35 11.24
CA TYR A 269 -47.47 -98.70 11.83
C TYR A 269 -47.88 -99.78 10.81
N TYR A 270 -48.74 -99.45 9.85
CA TYR A 270 -49.28 -100.41 8.89
C TYR A 270 -48.39 -100.64 7.65
N PHE A 271 -47.56 -99.67 7.27
CA PHE A 271 -46.76 -99.74 6.04
C PHE A 271 -45.25 -99.78 6.29
N GLY A 272 -44.79 -99.54 7.52
CA GLY A 272 -43.36 -99.51 7.86
C GLY A 272 -42.58 -98.34 7.25
N GLU A 273 -43.27 -97.43 6.55
CA GLU A 273 -42.68 -96.27 5.86
C GLU A 273 -42.86 -94.97 6.67
N PHE A 274 -41.90 -94.05 6.51
CA PHE A 274 -41.96 -92.71 7.08
C PHE A 274 -42.73 -91.75 6.16
N TYR A 275 -43.76 -91.11 6.68
CA TYR A 275 -44.54 -90.08 5.98
C TYR A 275 -44.19 -88.70 6.53
N ARG A 276 -43.70 -87.81 5.66
CA ARG A 276 -43.39 -86.42 6.01
C ARG A 276 -44.65 -85.59 6.17
N TYR A 277 -44.66 -84.68 7.14
CA TYR A 277 -45.75 -83.72 7.32
C TYR A 277 -45.76 -82.63 6.25
N TYR A 278 -44.58 -82.24 5.76
CA TYR A 278 -44.41 -81.14 4.82
C TYR A 278 -43.77 -81.62 3.51
N SER A 279 -44.23 -81.06 2.40
CA SER A 279 -43.64 -81.26 1.08
C SER A 279 -42.29 -80.55 0.96
N ASP A 280 -41.48 -80.98 -0.03
CA ASP A 280 -40.22 -80.29 -0.31
C ASP A 280 -40.44 -78.84 -0.75
N SER A 281 -41.51 -78.56 -1.50
CA SER A 281 -41.84 -77.20 -1.94
C SER A 281 -42.18 -76.27 -0.76
N GLU A 282 -42.86 -76.77 0.26
CA GLU A 282 -43.18 -75.97 1.46
C GLU A 282 -41.91 -75.65 2.27
N CYS A 283 -41.02 -76.64 2.45
CA CYS A 283 -39.76 -76.42 3.17
C CYS A 283 -38.82 -75.46 2.40
N GLU A 284 -38.75 -75.54 1.07
CA GLU A 284 -37.99 -74.58 0.26
C GLU A 284 -38.60 -73.17 0.28
N SER A 285 -39.93 -73.04 0.34
CA SER A 285 -40.59 -71.74 0.50
C SER A 285 -40.21 -71.08 1.82
N GLN A 286 -40.24 -71.82 2.94
CA GLN A 286 -39.83 -71.30 4.25
C GLN A 286 -38.35 -70.88 4.27
N ARG A 287 -37.48 -71.67 3.62
CA ARG A 287 -36.07 -71.31 3.47
C ARG A 287 -35.90 -70.00 2.69
N SER A 288 -36.67 -69.83 1.62
CA SER A 288 -36.62 -68.63 0.76
C SER A 288 -37.02 -67.37 1.53
N GLU A 289 -38.03 -67.43 2.41
CA GLU A 289 -38.41 -66.29 3.27
C GLU A 289 -37.26 -65.84 4.18
N TRP A 290 -36.51 -66.79 4.75
CA TRP A 290 -35.33 -66.47 5.54
C TRP A 290 -34.17 -65.94 4.70
N ASP A 291 -34.00 -66.42 3.46
CA ASP A 291 -33.00 -65.91 2.54
C ASP A 291 -33.27 -64.43 2.21
N GLU A 292 -34.53 -64.03 2.02
CA GLU A 292 -34.91 -62.62 1.85
C GLU A 292 -34.56 -61.77 3.08
N ILE A 293 -34.84 -62.25 4.29
CA ILE A 293 -34.47 -61.56 5.55
C ILE A 293 -32.94 -61.38 5.65
N ILE A 294 -32.18 -62.43 5.33
CA ILE A 294 -30.72 -62.41 5.33
C ILE A 294 -30.18 -61.41 4.29
N GLU A 295 -30.75 -61.37 3.08
CA GLU A 295 -30.38 -60.40 2.05
C GLU A 295 -30.70 -58.96 2.47
N GLN A 296 -31.82 -58.73 3.17
CA GLN A 296 -32.13 -57.41 3.72
C GLN A 296 -31.09 -56.98 4.77
N PHE A 297 -30.65 -57.88 5.64
CA PHE A 297 -29.56 -57.59 6.59
C PHE A 297 -28.24 -57.30 5.88
N LYS A 298 -27.88 -58.05 4.82
CA LYS A 298 -26.69 -57.76 4.00
C LYS A 298 -26.76 -56.38 3.37
N LYS A 299 -27.91 -56.02 2.79
CA LYS A 299 -28.13 -54.70 2.21
C LYS A 299 -27.97 -53.60 3.25
N ASN A 300 -28.61 -53.74 4.41
CA ASN A 300 -28.47 -52.79 5.51
C ASN A 300 -26.99 -52.63 5.93
N ILE A 301 -26.24 -53.73 6.03
CA ILE A 301 -24.81 -53.68 6.36
C ILE A 301 -24.05 -52.85 5.31
N SER A 302 -24.30 -53.10 4.02
CA SER A 302 -23.68 -52.33 2.92
C SER A 302 -24.02 -50.84 3.01
N ASP A 303 -25.29 -50.49 3.18
CA ASP A 303 -25.75 -49.10 3.28
C ASP A 303 -25.08 -48.38 4.47
N TRP A 304 -24.94 -49.06 5.62
CA TRP A 304 -24.25 -48.51 6.78
C TRP A 304 -22.72 -48.45 6.63
N GLN A 305 -22.11 -49.35 5.84
CA GLN A 305 -20.70 -49.29 5.49
C GLN A 305 -20.38 -48.09 4.60
N ASP A 306 -21.22 -47.80 3.61
CA ASP A 306 -21.10 -46.62 2.75
C ASP A 306 -21.23 -45.33 3.58
N ALA A 307 -22.24 -45.28 4.47
CA ALA A 307 -22.41 -44.17 5.39
C ALA A 307 -21.20 -44.00 6.34
N LEU A 308 -20.62 -45.10 6.83
CA LEU A 308 -19.42 -45.06 7.66
C LEU A 308 -18.24 -44.44 6.89
N GLN A 309 -17.97 -44.91 5.67
CA GLN A 309 -16.88 -44.40 4.84
C GLN A 309 -17.05 -42.91 4.53
N GLN A 310 -18.27 -42.49 4.17
CA GLN A 310 -18.57 -41.09 3.89
C GLN A 310 -18.36 -40.20 5.13
N ASN A 311 -18.82 -40.63 6.30
CA ASN A 311 -18.61 -39.88 7.55
C ASN A 311 -17.11 -39.82 7.93
N GLN A 312 -16.33 -40.87 7.70
CA GLN A 312 -14.87 -40.87 7.93
C GLN A 312 -14.14 -39.90 7.01
N TYR A 313 -14.52 -39.84 5.73
CA TYR A 313 -13.99 -38.88 4.78
C TYR A 313 -14.24 -37.44 5.24
N TRP A 314 -15.49 -37.09 5.53
CA TRP A 314 -15.85 -35.73 5.95
C TRP A 314 -15.25 -35.33 7.30
N LEU A 315 -15.09 -36.29 8.22
CA LEU A 315 -14.35 -36.08 9.46
C LEU A 315 -12.91 -35.64 9.17
N GLY A 316 -12.21 -36.32 8.26
CA GLY A 316 -10.84 -35.99 7.86
C GLY A 316 -10.73 -34.60 7.23
N GLU A 317 -11.64 -34.26 6.31
CA GLU A 317 -11.67 -32.93 5.68
C GLU A 317 -11.93 -31.82 6.70
N THR A 318 -12.91 -32.01 7.60
CA THR A 318 -13.23 -30.99 8.63
C THR A 318 -12.08 -30.83 9.64
N GLN A 319 -11.34 -31.90 9.95
CA GLN A 319 -10.14 -31.83 10.79
C GLN A 319 -9.03 -31.02 10.12
N LYS A 320 -8.80 -31.24 8.82
CA LYS A 320 -7.84 -30.47 8.04
C LYS A 320 -8.20 -28.98 7.99
N ASP A 321 -9.47 -28.66 7.74
CA ASP A 321 -9.95 -27.27 7.75
C ASP A 321 -9.76 -26.60 9.12
N LYS A 322 -10.05 -27.33 10.20
CA LYS A 322 -9.79 -26.86 11.57
C LYS A 322 -8.30 -26.57 11.79
N ASP A 323 -7.41 -27.45 11.35
CA ASP A 323 -5.96 -27.25 11.52
C ASP A 323 -5.46 -26.02 10.73
N ILE A 324 -6.01 -25.79 9.53
CA ILE A 324 -5.77 -24.57 8.75
C ILE A 324 -6.25 -23.33 9.53
N LEU A 325 -7.45 -23.37 10.11
CA LEU A 325 -7.97 -22.26 10.93
C LEU A 325 -7.12 -21.98 12.16
N ILE A 326 -6.57 -23.01 12.81
CA ILE A 326 -5.65 -22.87 13.95
C ILE A 326 -4.35 -22.19 13.51
N ALA A 327 -3.73 -22.65 12.43
CA ALA A 327 -2.53 -22.03 11.89
C ALA A 327 -2.80 -20.57 11.46
N TYR A 328 -3.95 -20.31 10.84
CA TYR A 328 -4.36 -18.95 10.47
C TYR A 328 -4.55 -18.05 11.69
N LYS A 329 -5.15 -18.55 12.77
CA LYS A 329 -5.27 -17.82 14.05
C LYS A 329 -3.89 -17.42 14.59
N GLU A 330 -2.91 -18.32 14.58
CA GLU A 330 -1.55 -18.02 15.04
C GLU A 330 -0.90 -16.92 14.19
N ILE A 331 -1.09 -16.99 12.88
CA ILE A 331 -0.62 -15.97 11.95
C ILE A 331 -1.28 -14.61 12.24
N VAL A 332 -2.61 -14.56 12.37
CA VAL A 332 -3.33 -13.32 12.70
C VAL A 332 -2.90 -12.77 14.06
N ALA A 333 -2.70 -13.62 15.07
CA ALA A 333 -2.23 -13.20 16.39
C ALA A 333 -0.82 -12.58 16.35
N SER A 334 0.09 -13.15 15.55
CA SER A 334 1.44 -12.61 15.39
C SER A 334 1.46 -11.18 14.80
N GLN A 335 0.41 -10.77 14.09
CA GLN A 335 0.31 -9.41 13.55
C GLN A 335 0.22 -8.33 14.62
N LYS A 336 -0.14 -8.66 15.87
CA LYS A 336 -0.11 -7.70 16.98
C LYS A 336 1.31 -7.22 17.25
N ASP A 337 2.26 -8.16 17.22
CA ASP A 337 3.67 -7.89 17.51
C ASP A 337 4.40 -7.30 16.29
N THR A 338 3.82 -7.45 15.10
CA THR A 338 4.36 -6.90 13.84
C THR A 338 3.48 -5.80 13.26
N THR A 339 2.62 -5.17 14.08
CA THR A 339 1.65 -4.14 13.64
C THR A 339 2.38 -3.18 12.71
N PRO A 340 1.93 -3.04 11.45
CA PRO A 340 2.80 -2.60 10.38
C PRO A 340 3.34 -1.20 10.63
N SER A 341 4.53 -0.95 10.07
CA SER A 341 5.08 0.40 9.92
C SER A 341 4.17 1.31 9.09
N GLU A 342 3.17 0.73 8.43
CA GLU A 342 2.11 1.43 7.71
C GLU A 342 1.26 2.19 8.71
N LEU A 343 1.52 3.48 8.80
CA LEU A 343 0.83 4.44 9.65
C LEU A 343 -0.55 4.83 9.06
N GLY A 344 -1.22 3.89 8.39
CA GLY A 344 -2.39 4.08 7.54
C GLY A 344 -3.35 2.88 7.55
N LEU A 345 -4.60 3.15 7.19
CA LEU A 345 -5.63 2.15 6.92
C LEU A 345 -6.75 2.72 6.04
N PHE A 346 -7.10 2.03 4.97
CA PHE A 346 -8.35 2.22 4.25
C PHE A 346 -9.49 1.38 4.87
N GLU A 347 -10.55 2.03 5.29
CA GLU A 347 -11.81 1.42 5.70
C GLU A 347 -12.89 1.61 4.62
N PRO A 348 -13.33 0.52 3.97
CA PRO A 348 -14.42 0.58 3.03
C PRO A 348 -15.71 1.14 3.66
N PRO A 349 -16.48 1.97 2.92
CA PRO A 349 -16.33 2.22 1.49
C PRO A 349 -15.44 3.41 1.12
N SER A 350 -15.15 4.34 2.03
CA SER A 350 -14.57 5.64 1.65
C SER A 350 -13.79 6.38 2.74
N THR A 351 -13.36 5.69 3.79
CA THR A 351 -12.63 6.33 4.90
C THR A 351 -11.17 5.93 4.85
N VAL A 352 -10.28 6.92 4.92
CA VAL A 352 -8.83 6.75 4.97
C VAL A 352 -8.34 7.27 6.30
N LYS A 353 -7.78 6.39 7.12
CA LYS A 353 -7.21 6.70 8.43
C LYS A 353 -5.70 6.79 8.30
N VAL A 354 -5.09 7.89 8.74
CA VAL A 354 -3.65 8.10 8.62
C VAL A 354 -3.10 8.74 9.89
N VAL A 355 -1.90 8.35 10.30
CA VAL A 355 -1.21 8.94 11.45
C VAL A 355 -0.34 10.10 11.00
N LEU A 356 -0.39 11.19 11.76
CA LEU A 356 0.50 12.33 11.61
C LEU A 356 0.96 12.81 12.99
N GLU A 357 2.26 12.67 13.28
CA GLU A 357 2.81 12.99 14.60
C GLU A 357 3.51 14.36 14.66
N SER A 358 3.98 14.88 13.52
CA SER A 358 4.64 16.19 13.45
C SER A 358 4.55 16.79 12.05
N VAL A 359 4.82 18.09 11.94
CA VAL A 359 4.86 18.82 10.67
C VAL A 359 6.30 19.07 10.16
N SER A 360 7.25 18.24 10.57
CA SER A 360 8.59 18.26 9.97
C SER A 360 8.55 17.75 8.53
N ASP A 361 9.47 18.20 7.66
CA ASP A 361 9.51 17.77 6.25
C ASP A 361 9.51 16.24 6.09
N LYS A 362 10.23 15.54 6.97
CA LYS A 362 10.30 14.07 7.00
C LYS A 362 8.95 13.44 7.36
N ALA A 363 8.31 13.92 8.43
CA ALA A 363 7.02 13.39 8.87
C ALA A 363 5.91 13.69 7.86
N LEU A 364 5.94 14.84 7.18
CA LEU A 364 5.02 15.16 6.10
C LEU A 364 5.22 14.24 4.89
N ALA A 365 6.47 13.94 4.52
CA ALA A 365 6.74 12.99 3.44
C ALA A 365 6.20 11.59 3.76
N ASP A 366 6.44 11.09 4.97
CA ASP A 366 5.91 9.80 5.44
C ASP A 366 4.36 9.80 5.47
N TYR A 367 3.77 10.90 5.92
CA TYR A 367 2.33 11.11 5.93
C TYR A 367 1.72 11.08 4.53
N PHE A 368 2.24 11.85 3.58
CA PHE A 368 1.70 11.88 2.22
C PHE A 368 1.93 10.57 1.48
N ALA A 369 3.02 9.87 1.76
CA ALA A 369 3.24 8.53 1.21
C ALA A 369 2.18 7.54 1.69
N THR A 370 1.91 7.54 3.00
CA THR A 370 0.86 6.71 3.59
C THR A 370 -0.52 7.12 3.07
N LEU A 371 -0.82 8.41 3.00
CA LEU A 371 -2.09 8.93 2.48
C LEU A 371 -2.32 8.51 1.02
N VAL A 372 -1.29 8.58 0.17
CA VAL A 372 -1.37 8.13 -1.22
C VAL A 372 -1.58 6.62 -1.30
N HIS A 373 -0.89 5.83 -0.48
CA HIS A 373 -1.09 4.37 -0.39
C HIS A 373 -2.56 4.04 -0.09
N GLU A 374 -3.11 4.62 0.97
CA GLU A 374 -4.51 4.35 1.35
C GLU A 374 -5.52 4.92 0.34
N TYR A 375 -5.24 6.07 -0.27
CA TYR A 375 -6.07 6.61 -1.34
C TYR A 375 -6.10 5.69 -2.57
N LEU A 376 -5.00 5.01 -2.88
CA LEU A 376 -4.94 4.03 -3.96
C LEU A 376 -5.76 2.79 -3.63
N HIS A 377 -5.76 2.29 -2.38
CA HIS A 377 -6.69 1.24 -1.96
C HIS A 377 -8.14 1.69 -2.12
N TYR A 378 -8.48 2.90 -1.67
CA TYR A 378 -9.82 3.45 -1.85
C TYR A 378 -10.22 3.53 -3.33
N SER A 379 -9.35 4.08 -4.17
CA SER A 379 -9.62 4.27 -5.60
C SER A 379 -9.79 2.94 -6.34
N SER A 380 -9.00 1.93 -5.97
CA SER A 380 -9.06 0.60 -6.59
C SER A 380 -10.14 -0.32 -6.01
N TYR A 381 -10.69 -0.01 -4.84
CA TYR A 381 -11.71 -0.85 -4.19
C TYR A 381 -12.96 -1.07 -5.07
N VAL A 382 -13.34 -2.32 -5.36
CA VAL A 382 -14.56 -2.62 -6.13
C VAL A 382 -15.68 -3.10 -5.20
N SER A 383 -15.44 -4.18 -4.46
CA SER A 383 -16.34 -4.70 -3.42
C SER A 383 -15.57 -5.61 -2.46
N LYS A 384 -16.23 -6.10 -1.40
CA LYS A 384 -15.61 -7.04 -0.45
C LYS A 384 -15.27 -8.39 -1.09
N GLU A 385 -16.03 -8.79 -2.11
CA GLU A 385 -15.90 -10.07 -2.80
C GLU A 385 -14.92 -10.01 -3.98
N ARG A 386 -14.55 -8.79 -4.42
CA ARG A 386 -13.67 -8.58 -5.57
C ARG A 386 -12.41 -7.84 -5.14
N VAL A 387 -11.46 -8.62 -4.64
CA VAL A 387 -10.16 -8.16 -4.12
C VAL A 387 -9.03 -8.98 -4.73
N LEU A 388 -7.82 -8.41 -4.81
CA LEU A 388 -6.64 -9.18 -5.15
C LEU A 388 -6.10 -9.90 -3.90
N PRO A 389 -5.32 -10.98 -4.05
CA PRO A 389 -4.59 -11.57 -2.94
C PRO A 389 -3.70 -10.52 -2.27
N ARG A 390 -3.57 -10.56 -0.94
CA ARG A 390 -2.89 -9.53 -0.13
C ARG A 390 -1.52 -9.12 -0.70
N PHE A 391 -0.71 -10.09 -1.14
CA PHE A 391 0.59 -9.80 -1.73
C PHE A 391 0.51 -8.85 -2.93
N PHE A 392 -0.43 -9.09 -3.85
CA PHE A 392 -0.63 -8.25 -5.01
C PHE A 392 -1.35 -6.96 -4.65
N GLU A 393 -2.35 -7.02 -3.77
CA GLU A 393 -3.07 -5.84 -3.30
C GLU A 393 -2.10 -4.83 -2.67
N GLU A 394 -1.38 -5.22 -1.63
CA GLU A 394 -0.44 -4.34 -0.92
C GLU A 394 0.81 -4.02 -1.75
N GLY A 395 1.36 -5.02 -2.45
CA GLY A 395 2.59 -4.85 -3.21
C GLY A 395 2.41 -3.93 -4.42
N ILE A 396 1.28 -4.01 -5.13
CA ILE A 396 0.98 -3.11 -6.25
C ILE A 396 0.62 -1.71 -5.74
N THR A 397 -0.15 -1.60 -4.65
CA THR A 397 -0.43 -0.30 -4.02
C THR A 397 0.85 0.41 -3.63
N GLU A 398 1.76 -0.29 -2.94
CA GLU A 398 3.01 0.31 -2.45
C GLU A 398 3.98 0.63 -3.61
N TYR A 399 4.05 -0.22 -4.63
CA TYR A 399 4.80 0.10 -5.86
C TYR A 399 4.31 1.41 -6.50
N TYR A 400 2.99 1.59 -6.61
CA TYR A 400 2.40 2.79 -7.20
C TYR A 400 2.49 4.00 -6.28
N SER A 401 2.34 3.84 -4.96
CA SER A 401 2.45 4.90 -3.96
C SER A 401 3.84 5.54 -4.03
N ARG A 402 4.91 4.73 -4.03
CA ARG A 402 6.31 5.17 -4.14
C ARG A 402 6.56 5.99 -5.39
N LYS A 403 5.98 5.57 -6.53
CA LYS A 403 6.12 6.29 -7.80
C LYS A 403 5.41 7.64 -7.77
N VAL A 404 4.17 7.68 -7.27
CA VAL A 404 3.42 8.94 -7.12
C VAL A 404 4.16 9.90 -6.21
N VAL A 405 4.63 9.44 -5.05
CA VAL A 405 5.37 10.28 -4.08
C VAL A 405 6.69 10.78 -4.66
N LYS A 406 7.43 9.93 -5.36
CA LYS A 406 8.66 10.32 -6.04
C LYS A 406 8.41 11.37 -7.12
N ASP A 407 7.37 11.20 -7.92
CA ASP A 407 7.03 12.11 -9.02
C ASP A 407 6.51 13.47 -8.49
N GLN A 408 5.69 13.47 -7.43
CA GLN A 408 5.02 14.67 -6.92
C GLN A 408 5.83 15.41 -5.84
N LEU A 409 6.54 14.68 -4.96
CA LEU A 409 7.30 15.25 -3.83
C LEU A 409 8.81 15.15 -4.00
N GLY A 410 9.32 14.54 -5.07
CA GLY A 410 10.76 14.36 -5.29
C GLY A 410 11.44 13.48 -4.23
N THR A 411 10.66 12.70 -3.48
CA THR A 411 11.12 11.94 -2.31
C THR A 411 11.04 10.45 -2.59
N VAL A 412 12.11 9.73 -2.28
CA VAL A 412 12.12 8.26 -2.35
C VAL A 412 11.65 7.74 -1.00
N THR A 413 10.62 6.90 -1.03
CA THR A 413 10.03 6.27 0.16
C THR A 413 10.21 4.77 0.07
N ASN A 414 10.45 4.14 1.21
CA ASN A 414 10.48 2.68 1.35
C ASN A 414 9.67 2.33 2.60
N LEU A 415 8.37 2.67 2.58
CA LEU A 415 7.48 2.62 3.73
C LEU A 415 6.50 1.46 3.56
N GLY A 416 6.60 0.42 4.38
CA GLY A 416 5.68 -0.72 4.23
C GLY A 416 6.07 -1.66 3.08
N TYR A 417 5.73 -2.93 3.27
CA TYR A 417 5.97 -4.04 2.33
C TYR A 417 7.27 -4.04 1.52
N PRO A 418 8.46 -3.76 2.12
CA PRO A 418 9.70 -3.62 1.37
C PRO A 418 10.14 -4.92 0.68
N VAL A 419 9.63 -6.07 1.15
CA VAL A 419 9.85 -7.39 0.54
C VAL A 419 8.98 -7.61 -0.71
N PHE A 420 7.80 -7.00 -0.79
CA PHE A 420 6.87 -7.23 -1.89
C PHE A 420 7.27 -6.41 -3.12
N VAL A 421 7.69 -5.17 -2.88
CA VAL A 421 7.94 -4.19 -3.95
C VAL A 421 8.97 -4.66 -4.98
N PRO A 422 10.15 -5.23 -4.62
CA PRO A 422 11.11 -5.71 -5.61
C PRO A 422 10.54 -6.80 -6.54
N VAL A 423 9.70 -7.68 -6.00
CA VAL A 423 9.01 -8.71 -6.79
C VAL A 423 7.99 -8.06 -7.73
N ILE A 424 7.20 -7.11 -7.23
CA ILE A 424 6.21 -6.38 -8.03
C ILE A 424 6.86 -5.50 -9.10
N GLU A 425 7.99 -4.86 -8.80
CA GLU A 425 8.78 -4.08 -9.77
C GLU A 425 9.21 -4.97 -10.95
N LYS A 426 9.70 -6.17 -10.65
CA LYS A 426 10.05 -7.15 -11.68
C LYS A 426 8.83 -7.61 -12.49
N ILE A 427 7.71 -7.89 -11.83
CA ILE A 427 6.46 -8.26 -12.51
C ILE A 427 5.95 -7.11 -13.40
N ALA A 428 5.99 -5.86 -12.92
CA ALA A 428 5.56 -4.68 -13.66
C ALA A 428 6.44 -4.41 -14.88
N ALA A 429 7.75 -4.67 -14.78
CA ALA A 429 8.67 -4.58 -15.90
C ALA A 429 8.35 -5.62 -16.99
N ASP A 430 7.89 -6.81 -16.59
CA ASP A 430 7.66 -7.93 -17.50
C ASP A 430 6.26 -7.98 -18.13
N LEU A 431 5.22 -7.51 -17.41
CA LEU A 431 3.81 -7.47 -17.83
C LEU A 431 3.34 -6.09 -18.32
N THR A 432 4.23 -5.10 -18.42
CA THR A 432 3.89 -3.67 -18.64
C THR A 432 3.08 -3.03 -17.51
N GLU A 433 3.41 -1.79 -17.16
CA GLU A 433 2.71 -1.07 -16.09
C GLU A 433 1.23 -0.84 -16.39
N LYS A 434 0.85 -0.67 -17.66
CA LYS A 434 -0.53 -0.39 -18.05
C LYS A 434 -1.46 -1.59 -17.82
N GLU A 435 -0.98 -2.81 -18.06
CA GLU A 435 -1.77 -4.01 -17.79
C GLU A 435 -1.91 -4.23 -16.28
N LEU A 436 -0.83 -4.02 -15.53
CA LEU A 436 -0.86 -4.11 -14.07
C LEU A 436 -1.76 -3.04 -13.43
N GLU A 437 -1.75 -1.80 -13.95
CA GLU A 437 -2.69 -0.73 -13.57
C GLU A 437 -4.14 -1.18 -13.79
N SER A 438 -4.44 -1.71 -14.97
CA SER A 438 -5.80 -2.15 -15.31
C SER A 438 -6.27 -3.26 -14.37
N ILE A 439 -5.44 -4.28 -14.14
CA ILE A 439 -5.70 -5.36 -13.19
C ILE A 439 -5.92 -4.82 -11.78
N TYR A 440 -5.08 -3.88 -11.34
CA TYR A 440 -5.14 -3.31 -10.00
C TYR A 440 -6.45 -2.57 -9.73
N PHE A 441 -6.88 -1.70 -10.64
CA PHE A 441 -8.12 -0.94 -10.47
C PHE A 441 -9.39 -1.71 -10.79
N THR A 442 -9.31 -2.73 -11.65
CA THR A 442 -10.47 -3.59 -11.95
C THR A 442 -10.55 -4.81 -11.03
N LYS A 443 -9.52 -5.09 -10.24
CA LYS A 443 -9.41 -6.30 -9.40
C LYS A 443 -9.67 -7.57 -10.21
N ASP A 444 -9.09 -7.66 -11.41
CA ASP A 444 -9.22 -8.81 -12.31
C ASP A 444 -8.16 -9.87 -12.02
N HIS A 445 -8.47 -10.73 -11.04
CA HIS A 445 -7.55 -11.77 -10.56
C HIS A 445 -7.30 -12.86 -11.61
N ASP A 446 -8.31 -13.27 -12.36
CA ASP A 446 -8.17 -14.26 -13.42
C ASP A 446 -7.22 -13.76 -14.53
N ARG A 447 -7.33 -12.49 -14.92
CA ARG A 447 -6.40 -11.88 -15.87
C ARG A 447 -4.98 -11.83 -15.32
N LEU A 448 -4.79 -11.52 -14.04
CA LEU A 448 -3.48 -11.56 -13.39
C LEU A 448 -2.87 -12.96 -13.46
N ILE A 449 -3.61 -14.00 -13.07
CA ILE A 449 -3.16 -15.39 -13.13
C ILE A 449 -2.77 -15.76 -14.56
N SER A 450 -3.63 -15.42 -15.53
CA SER A 450 -3.40 -15.69 -16.95
C SER A 450 -2.08 -15.08 -17.44
N LEU A 451 -1.84 -13.81 -17.14
CA LEU A 451 -0.61 -13.11 -17.53
C LEU A 451 0.64 -13.67 -16.85
N LEU A 452 0.57 -13.98 -15.55
CA LEU A 452 1.69 -14.57 -14.82
C LEU A 452 2.05 -15.95 -15.39
N ASN A 453 1.05 -16.76 -15.70
CA ASN A 453 1.25 -18.09 -16.29
C ASN A 453 1.75 -18.01 -17.74
N GLU A 454 1.29 -17.05 -18.52
CA GLU A 454 1.79 -16.80 -19.87
C GLU A 454 3.28 -16.42 -19.85
N LYS A 455 3.68 -15.55 -18.90
CA LYS A 455 5.03 -15.01 -18.82
C LYS A 455 6.05 -15.97 -18.19
N TYR A 456 5.68 -16.64 -17.11
CA TYR A 456 6.61 -17.41 -16.27
C TYR A 456 6.40 -18.92 -16.31
N GLY A 457 5.41 -19.40 -17.08
CA GLY A 457 5.11 -20.82 -17.28
C GLY A 457 3.69 -21.18 -16.85
N SER A 458 3.05 -22.11 -17.56
CA SER A 458 1.59 -22.35 -17.47
C SER A 458 1.05 -22.75 -16.10
N LYS A 459 1.91 -23.16 -15.17
CA LYS A 459 1.58 -23.51 -13.78
C LYS A 459 2.21 -22.59 -12.74
N PHE A 460 2.85 -21.50 -13.18
CA PHE A 460 3.63 -20.64 -12.30
C PHE A 460 2.80 -20.16 -11.09
N TYR A 461 1.58 -19.67 -11.31
CA TYR A 461 0.72 -19.18 -10.23
C TYR A 461 0.36 -20.29 -9.25
N GLU A 462 -0.10 -21.46 -9.74
CA GLU A 462 -0.42 -22.63 -8.90
C GLU A 462 0.79 -23.05 -8.03
N GLU A 463 1.99 -23.02 -8.60
CA GLU A 463 3.23 -23.39 -7.91
C GLU A 463 3.78 -22.31 -6.96
N THR A 464 3.27 -21.08 -7.02
CA THR A 464 3.80 -19.93 -6.26
C THR A 464 2.78 -19.23 -5.38
N GLU A 465 1.48 -19.50 -5.56
CA GLU A 465 0.37 -18.94 -4.81
C GLU A 465 0.58 -19.07 -3.30
N TYR A 466 0.99 -20.25 -2.84
CA TYR A 466 1.29 -20.48 -1.43
C TYR A 466 2.33 -19.48 -0.90
N TYR A 467 3.40 -19.21 -1.64
CA TYR A 467 4.44 -18.27 -1.24
C TYR A 467 3.95 -16.83 -1.23
N PHE A 468 3.15 -16.41 -2.23
CA PHE A 468 2.50 -15.09 -2.21
C PHE A 468 1.59 -14.93 -0.99
N ASN A 469 0.87 -15.98 -0.60
CA ASN A 469 -0.05 -15.93 0.52
C ASN A 469 0.65 -15.88 1.88
N ILE A 470 1.83 -16.50 2.03
CA ILE A 470 2.51 -16.57 3.34
C ILE A 470 3.58 -15.50 3.56
N ILE A 471 4.17 -14.92 2.50
CA ILE A 471 5.40 -14.12 2.61
C ILE A 471 5.28 -12.92 3.55
N GLY A 472 4.11 -12.26 3.59
CA GLY A 472 3.84 -11.14 4.52
C GLY A 472 3.76 -11.52 5.99
N TYR A 473 3.71 -12.82 6.30
CA TYR A 473 3.57 -13.35 7.65
C TYR A 473 4.85 -14.06 8.13
N LEU A 474 5.85 -14.17 7.26
CA LEU A 474 7.10 -14.84 7.60
C LEU A 474 8.03 -13.89 8.39
N PRO A 475 8.78 -14.41 9.37
CA PRO A 475 9.92 -13.69 9.94
C PRO A 475 10.90 -13.23 8.86
N ALA A 476 11.62 -12.13 9.11
CA ALA A 476 12.46 -11.44 8.12
C ALA A 476 13.39 -12.38 7.33
N ASP A 477 14.10 -13.29 7.98
CA ASP A 477 15.01 -14.26 7.35
C ASP A 477 14.30 -15.22 6.39
N LYS A 478 13.10 -15.69 6.77
CA LYS A 478 12.26 -16.57 5.95
C LYS A 478 11.55 -15.81 4.83
N ALA A 479 11.13 -14.58 5.09
CA ALA A 479 10.53 -13.69 4.09
C ALA A 479 11.56 -13.38 2.99
N LEU A 480 12.81 -13.07 3.36
CA LEU A 480 13.92 -12.84 2.44
C LEU A 480 14.15 -14.04 1.52
N LYS A 481 14.31 -15.23 2.12
CA LYS A 481 14.50 -16.47 1.37
C LYS A 481 13.34 -16.74 0.41
N THR A 482 12.12 -16.46 0.84
CA THR A 482 10.92 -16.67 0.02
C THR A 482 10.84 -15.66 -1.13
N ALA A 483 11.13 -14.38 -0.89
CA ALA A 483 11.23 -13.37 -1.94
C ALA A 483 12.29 -13.72 -2.97
N ASN A 484 13.51 -14.09 -2.54
CA ASN A 484 14.59 -14.47 -3.45
C ASN A 484 14.26 -15.72 -4.26
N ASN A 485 13.54 -16.69 -3.69
CA ASN A 485 13.03 -17.83 -4.46
C ASN A 485 12.03 -17.42 -5.55
N ILE A 486 11.13 -16.48 -5.25
CA ILE A 486 10.18 -15.95 -6.24
C ILE A 486 10.94 -15.17 -7.31
N LEU A 487 11.83 -14.25 -6.92
CA LEU A 487 12.67 -13.45 -7.81
C LEU A 487 13.47 -14.34 -8.76
N PHE A 488 14.12 -15.38 -8.24
CA PHE A 488 14.82 -16.36 -9.07
C PHE A 488 13.92 -17.00 -10.13
N LYS A 489 12.69 -17.41 -9.76
CA LYS A 489 11.72 -18.01 -10.69
C LYS A 489 11.25 -17.05 -11.78
N ILE A 490 11.16 -15.75 -11.48
CA ILE A 490 10.74 -14.71 -12.44
C ILE A 490 11.93 -14.02 -13.13
N GLY A 491 13.17 -14.47 -12.89
CA GLY A 491 14.38 -13.89 -13.46
C GLY A 491 14.72 -12.49 -12.94
N GLY A 492 14.39 -12.20 -11.68
CA GLY A 492 14.77 -11.01 -10.93
C GLY A 492 16.12 -11.15 -10.21
N GLU A 493 16.66 -10.04 -9.73
CA GLU A 493 17.86 -10.00 -8.91
C GLU A 493 17.54 -10.35 -7.45
N GLU A 494 18.46 -11.01 -6.75
CA GLU A 494 18.32 -11.29 -5.33
C GLU A 494 18.41 -9.99 -4.51
N ILE A 495 17.57 -9.88 -3.49
CA ILE A 495 17.59 -8.79 -2.51
C ILE A 495 18.37 -9.22 -1.25
N GLU A 496 18.87 -8.24 -0.50
CA GLU A 496 19.67 -8.41 0.71
C GLU A 496 18.87 -8.10 1.98
N GLU A 497 19.40 -8.45 3.16
CA GLU A 497 18.72 -8.22 4.45
C GLU A 497 18.37 -6.74 4.69
N LYS A 498 19.22 -5.81 4.21
CA LYS A 498 18.97 -4.37 4.32
C LYS A 498 17.68 -3.93 3.62
N ASP A 499 17.24 -4.68 2.61
CA ASP A 499 16.06 -4.40 1.80
C ASP A 499 14.78 -4.91 2.47
N LEU A 500 14.87 -5.57 3.63
CA LEU A 500 13.72 -6.08 4.39
C LEU A 500 13.08 -5.04 5.31
N TYR A 501 13.78 -3.95 5.57
CA TYR A 501 13.37 -2.99 6.60
C TYR A 501 12.84 -1.72 5.94
N SER A 502 11.66 -1.28 6.41
CA SER A 502 11.13 0.03 6.06
C SER A 502 12.12 1.12 6.49
N THR A 503 12.38 2.08 5.61
CA THR A 503 13.20 3.25 5.93
C THR A 503 12.37 4.49 5.76
N ASN A 504 12.34 5.35 6.79
CA ASN A 504 11.63 6.62 6.70
C ASN A 504 12.14 7.46 5.53
N SER A 505 11.25 8.29 4.99
CA SER A 505 11.52 9.13 3.83
C SER A 505 12.65 10.12 4.12
N GLU A 506 13.55 10.29 3.16
CA GLU A 506 14.53 11.38 3.17
C GLU A 506 14.06 12.47 2.22
N TYR A 507 13.46 13.53 2.77
CA TYR A 507 13.20 14.73 1.98
C TYR A 507 14.55 15.33 1.60
N LYS A 508 14.96 15.20 0.34
CA LYS A 508 15.96 16.11 -0.21
C LYS A 508 15.27 17.45 -0.27
N SER A 509 15.40 18.25 0.79
CA SER A 509 15.17 19.68 0.73
C SER A 509 15.87 20.12 -0.55
N SER A 510 15.06 20.42 -1.57
CA SER A 510 15.59 21.00 -2.78
C SER A 510 16.26 22.25 -2.27
N THR A 511 17.60 22.21 -2.23
CA THR A 511 18.38 23.42 -2.35
C THR A 511 17.72 24.11 -3.53
N LEU A 512 16.95 25.16 -3.26
CA LEU A 512 16.40 26.04 -4.29
C LEU A 512 17.60 26.41 -5.13
N ILE A 513 17.79 25.77 -6.29
CA ILE A 513 18.59 26.14 -7.46
C ILE A 513 18.59 24.92 -8.42
N LYS A 514 17.87 25.06 -9.53
CA LYS A 514 18.47 24.83 -10.84
C LYS A 514 18.56 26.18 -11.53
#